data_AF-A0AAE1DD44-F1
#
_entry.id   AF-A0AAE1DD44-F1
#
_cell.length_a   1.000
_cell.length_b   1.000
_cell.length_c   1.000
_cell.angle_alpha   90.00
_cell.angle_beta   90.00
_cell.angle_gamma   90.00
#
_symmetry.space_group_name_H-M   'P 1'
#
loop_
_entity.id
_entity.type
_entity.pdbx_description
1 polymer ?
#
loop_
_entity_poly.entity_id
_entity_poly.type
_entity_poly.pdbx_seq_one_letter_code
_entity_poly.pdbx_strand_id
1 'polypeptide(L)'
;MLIPKLLWPLLVYETCSNRVEAIDDKFTRRWLGVLPGLTDMAMYCRKAKLRFPLKSILEEYKCGKARLLSMLEDSEDPVVKTVQPTIKTGRKWKVVKAIDEAKEFLKIKEVIEQTKTDRKGLGSSTAKRDMVIYEIGLNEDSRRVQKAVQQPQQGQWTNWNNALQKSLTWRHFSFFIRSVYDLLPSNANLVRTAKGETTLPKPNALIFTTGGTKSWHGRPVGTINQRKCLLDGCEDWDVSAHLPEWDSHPSIIKETRLRPDIVIHSASTQQLIMLELTVPYENRMEEAHIYKTEKYLNLTNELEDAGYKAVVMPVEVGATGFLGS
;
A
#
# COMPACT_ATOMS: atom_id res chain seq x y z
N MET A 1 3.98 -16.51 3.97
CA MET A 1 5.36 -16.00 3.72
C MET A 1 5.95 -16.67 2.48
N LEU A 2 5.97 -15.97 1.34
CA LEU A 2 6.48 -16.49 0.06
C LEU A 2 8.00 -16.27 -0.10
N ILE A 3 8.50 -15.15 0.43
CA ILE A 3 9.89 -14.70 0.23
C ILE A 3 10.93 -15.70 0.76
N PRO A 4 10.84 -16.22 1.99
CA PRO A 4 11.83 -17.19 2.48
C PRO A 4 11.90 -18.47 1.63
N LYS A 5 10.77 -18.92 1.08
CA LYS A 5 10.69 -20.10 0.22
C LYS A 5 11.30 -19.88 -1.17
N LEU A 6 11.25 -18.65 -1.67
CA LEU A 6 11.82 -18.29 -2.97
C LEU A 6 13.31 -17.94 -2.89
N LEU A 7 13.78 -17.48 -1.73
CA LEU A 7 15.15 -16.98 -1.58
C LEU A 7 16.19 -18.07 -1.90
N TRP A 8 16.01 -19.27 -1.37
CA TRP A 8 16.97 -20.36 -1.56
C TRP A 8 17.12 -20.77 -3.04
N PRO A 9 16.03 -21.07 -3.79
CA PRO A 9 16.13 -21.29 -5.24
C PRO A 9 16.82 -20.15 -5.98
N LEU A 10 16.49 -18.89 -5.66
CA LEU A 10 17.08 -17.73 -6.31
C LEU A 10 18.58 -17.57 -6.00
N LEU A 11 19.04 -18.03 -4.83
CA LEU A 11 20.45 -18.02 -4.44
C LEU A 11 21.24 -19.11 -5.16
N VAL A 12 20.72 -20.34 -5.19
CA VAL A 12 21.40 -21.51 -5.75
C VAL A 12 21.50 -21.42 -7.28
N TYR A 13 20.43 -21.00 -7.96
CA TYR A 13 20.41 -20.97 -9.42
C TYR A 13 21.01 -19.68 -10.01
N GLU A 14 21.57 -19.80 -11.22
CA GLU A 14 22.02 -18.66 -12.03
C GLU A 14 20.83 -17.91 -12.64
N THR A 15 20.11 -17.15 -11.82
CA THR A 15 18.98 -16.33 -12.27
C THR A 15 19.42 -14.92 -12.64
N CYS A 16 18.96 -14.39 -13.77
CA CYS A 16 19.19 -12.99 -14.14
C CYS A 16 18.28 -12.03 -13.35
N SER A 17 18.77 -10.86 -12.96
CA SER A 17 17.99 -9.83 -12.24
C SER A 17 16.68 -9.46 -12.95
N ASN A 18 16.68 -9.37 -14.28
CA ASN A 18 15.47 -9.02 -15.07
C ASN A 18 14.36 -10.06 -14.91
N ARG A 19 14.72 -11.33 -14.74
CA ARG A 19 13.73 -12.41 -14.54
C ARG A 19 13.12 -12.31 -13.15
N VAL A 20 13.93 -11.96 -12.15
CA VAL A 20 13.44 -11.73 -10.78
C VAL A 20 12.53 -10.50 -10.74
N GLU A 21 12.89 -9.41 -11.42
CA GLU A 21 12.03 -8.23 -11.59
C GLU A 21 10.69 -8.60 -12.20
N ALA A 22 10.68 -9.38 -13.29
CA ALA A 22 9.43 -9.79 -13.94
C ALA A 22 8.56 -10.69 -13.04
N ILE A 23 9.18 -11.53 -12.20
CA ILE A 23 8.45 -12.34 -11.21
C ILE A 23 7.84 -11.43 -10.14
N ASP A 24 8.63 -10.50 -9.58
CA ASP A 24 8.17 -9.58 -8.54
C ASP A 24 7.01 -8.71 -9.07
N ASP A 25 7.14 -8.19 -10.29
CA ASP A 25 6.13 -7.35 -10.91
C ASP A 25 4.84 -8.11 -11.24
N LYS A 26 4.95 -9.28 -11.90
CA LYS A 26 3.79 -10.05 -12.35
C LYS A 26 3.09 -10.76 -11.21
N PHE A 27 3.84 -11.41 -10.32
CA PHE A 27 3.27 -12.23 -9.26
C PHE A 27 2.78 -11.37 -8.12
N THR A 28 3.61 -10.46 -7.59
CA THR A 28 3.25 -9.69 -6.39
C THR A 28 2.09 -8.75 -6.71
N ARG A 29 2.07 -8.09 -7.87
CA ARG A 29 0.93 -7.23 -8.25
C ARG A 29 -0.36 -8.01 -8.43
N ARG A 30 -0.30 -9.13 -9.14
CA ARG A 30 -1.48 -9.98 -9.38
C ARG A 30 -2.01 -10.59 -8.08
N TRP A 31 -1.12 -10.98 -7.17
CA TRP A 31 -1.48 -11.54 -5.88
C TRP A 31 -2.13 -10.49 -4.97
N LEU A 32 -1.66 -9.25 -5.00
CA LEU A 32 -2.21 -8.15 -4.21
C LEU A 32 -3.47 -7.52 -4.80
N GLY A 33 -3.83 -7.86 -6.04
CA GLY A 33 -4.95 -7.21 -6.75
C GLY A 33 -4.74 -5.71 -6.95
N VAL A 34 -3.49 -5.24 -6.97
CA VAL A 34 -3.18 -3.82 -7.22
C VAL A 34 -3.40 -3.47 -8.68
N LEU A 35 -3.66 -2.19 -8.94
CA LEU A 35 -3.84 -1.68 -10.28
C LEU A 35 -2.54 -1.87 -11.10
N PRO A 36 -2.65 -2.19 -12.41
CA PRO A 36 -1.48 -2.36 -13.28
C PRO A 36 -0.56 -1.14 -13.32
N GLY A 37 -1.11 0.06 -13.08
CA GLY A 37 -0.37 1.32 -13.07
C GLY A 37 0.45 1.59 -11.81
N LEU A 38 0.22 0.86 -10.70
CA LEU A 38 0.93 1.12 -9.45
C LEU A 38 2.43 0.84 -9.59
N THR A 39 3.27 1.73 -9.08
CA THR A 39 4.72 1.62 -9.24
C THR A 39 5.37 0.84 -8.10
N ASP A 40 6.53 0.22 -8.39
CA ASP A 40 7.38 -0.48 -7.41
C ASP A 40 7.77 0.40 -6.22
N MET A 41 7.91 1.69 -6.45
CA MET A 41 8.14 2.68 -5.41
C MET A 41 6.99 2.69 -4.40
N ALA A 42 5.74 2.81 -4.86
CA ALA A 42 4.59 2.84 -3.95
C ALA A 42 4.52 1.56 -3.12
N MET A 43 4.86 0.41 -3.70
CA MET A 43 4.76 -0.89 -3.02
C MET A 43 5.90 -1.17 -2.02
N TYR A 44 7.13 -0.77 -2.33
CA TYR A 44 8.32 -1.27 -1.61
C TYR A 44 9.20 -0.18 -1.00
N CYS A 45 8.97 1.10 -1.32
CA CYS A 45 9.81 2.18 -0.81
C CYS A 45 9.62 2.34 0.70
N ARG A 46 10.72 2.26 1.44
CA ARG A 46 10.75 2.45 2.90
C ARG A 46 10.49 3.89 3.30
N LYS A 47 10.72 4.86 2.42
CA LYS A 47 10.49 6.30 2.65
C LYS A 47 9.12 6.79 2.17
N ALA A 48 8.34 5.96 1.48
CA ALA A 48 7.00 6.33 1.04
C ALA A 48 6.09 6.64 2.23
N LYS A 49 5.19 7.63 2.09
CA LYS A 49 4.29 8.04 3.18
C LYS A 49 3.33 6.93 3.61
N LEU A 50 2.95 6.06 2.69
CA LEU A 50 2.31 4.79 3.00
C LEU A 50 3.35 3.67 2.92
N ARG A 51 3.60 3.01 4.05
CA ARG A 51 4.53 1.89 4.12
C ARG A 51 3.77 0.58 4.12
N PHE A 52 4.15 -0.31 3.21
CA PHE A 52 3.60 -1.65 3.13
C PHE A 52 4.42 -2.64 3.94
N PRO A 53 3.79 -3.65 4.57
CA PRO A 53 4.47 -4.76 5.24
C PRO A 53 4.97 -5.78 4.20
N LEU A 54 5.58 -5.29 3.12
CA LEU A 54 6.05 -6.06 1.98
C LEU A 54 7.51 -5.74 1.71
N LYS A 55 8.26 -6.78 1.40
CA LYS A 55 9.63 -6.64 0.89
C LYS A 55 9.64 -7.00 -0.59
N SER A 56 10.43 -6.28 -1.37
CA SER A 56 10.64 -6.60 -2.78
C SER A 56 11.44 -7.89 -2.90
N ILE A 57 10.97 -8.82 -3.75
CA ILE A 57 11.68 -10.06 -4.07
C ILE A 57 13.02 -9.71 -4.73
N LEU A 58 13.04 -8.67 -5.58
CA LEU A 58 14.26 -8.20 -6.24
C LEU A 58 15.31 -7.71 -5.24
N GLU A 59 14.89 -6.96 -4.22
CA GLU A 59 15.81 -6.44 -3.21
C GLU A 59 16.42 -7.56 -2.38
N GLU A 60 15.58 -8.49 -1.89
CA GLU A 60 16.04 -9.66 -1.15
C GLU A 60 16.94 -10.57 -2.01
N TYR A 61 16.65 -10.68 -3.31
CA TYR A 61 17.52 -11.35 -4.26
C TYR A 61 18.89 -10.69 -4.39
N LYS A 62 18.95 -9.36 -4.55
CA LYS A 62 20.21 -8.60 -4.68
C LYS A 62 21.04 -8.70 -3.40
N CYS A 63 20.42 -8.45 -2.24
CA CYS A 63 21.03 -8.60 -0.93
C CYS A 63 21.52 -10.03 -0.69
N GLY A 64 20.73 -11.02 -1.09
CA GLY A 64 21.10 -12.43 -1.00
C GLY A 64 22.30 -12.79 -1.87
N LYS A 65 22.34 -12.37 -3.14
CA LYS A 65 23.49 -12.61 -4.03
C LYS A 65 24.75 -11.92 -3.53
N ALA A 66 24.62 -10.69 -3.00
CA ALA A 66 25.75 -9.99 -2.38
C ALA A 66 26.26 -10.73 -1.13
N ARG A 67 25.34 -11.18 -0.27
CA ARG A 67 25.67 -12.00 0.90
C ARG A 67 26.42 -13.27 0.51
N LEU A 68 25.93 -13.98 -0.51
CA LEU A 68 26.57 -15.20 -1.01
C LEU A 68 27.99 -14.91 -1.52
N LEU A 69 28.19 -13.86 -2.31
CA LEU A 69 29.52 -13.51 -2.80
C LEU A 69 30.48 -13.19 -1.64
N SER A 70 30.06 -12.35 -0.70
CA SER A 70 30.90 -12.02 0.46
C SER A 70 31.17 -13.23 1.36
N MET A 71 30.27 -14.21 1.44
CA MET A 71 30.53 -15.46 2.17
C MET A 71 31.57 -16.33 1.47
N LEU A 72 31.57 -16.37 0.13
CA LEU A 72 32.55 -17.11 -0.65
C LEU A 72 33.94 -16.44 -0.60
N GLU A 73 33.99 -15.10 -0.62
CA GLU A 73 35.22 -14.31 -0.48
C GLU A 73 35.89 -14.53 0.89
N ASP A 74 35.10 -14.52 1.96
CA ASP A 74 35.57 -14.69 3.34
C ASP A 74 35.58 -16.17 3.79
N SER A 75 35.48 -17.12 2.87
CA SER A 75 35.41 -18.55 3.21
C SER A 75 36.68 -19.02 3.91
N GLU A 76 36.52 -19.79 4.98
CA GLU A 76 37.63 -20.46 5.69
C GLU A 76 38.17 -21.66 4.89
N ASP A 77 37.37 -22.23 3.99
CA ASP A 77 37.78 -23.32 3.11
C ASP A 77 38.79 -22.82 2.05
N PRO A 78 40.04 -23.34 2.04
CA PRO A 78 41.07 -22.92 1.11
C PRO A 78 40.72 -23.21 -0.34
N VAL A 79 39.99 -24.30 -0.64
CA VAL A 79 39.59 -24.65 -2.01
C VAL A 79 38.62 -23.62 -2.56
N VAL A 80 37.62 -23.25 -1.76
CA VAL A 80 36.64 -22.21 -2.14
C VAL A 80 37.33 -20.86 -2.37
N LYS A 81 38.28 -20.52 -1.49
CA LYS A 81 39.06 -19.28 -1.59
C LYS A 81 39.98 -19.23 -2.82
N THR A 82 40.51 -20.37 -3.25
CA THR A 82 41.30 -20.49 -4.49
C THR A 82 40.42 -20.40 -5.74
N VAL A 83 39.25 -21.05 -5.73
CA VAL A 83 38.37 -21.13 -6.92
C VAL A 83 37.62 -19.83 -7.18
N GLN A 84 37.26 -19.07 -6.15
CA GLN A 84 36.47 -17.82 -6.22
C GLN A 84 35.30 -17.89 -7.22
N PRO A 85 34.25 -18.68 -6.90
CA PRO A 85 33.15 -18.92 -7.83
C PRO A 85 32.49 -17.61 -8.28
N THR A 86 32.44 -17.40 -9.59
CA THR A 86 31.81 -16.19 -10.15
C THR A 86 30.30 -16.31 -10.13
N ILE A 87 29.62 -15.41 -9.41
CA ILE A 87 28.17 -15.38 -9.34
C ILE A 87 27.58 -14.66 -10.56
N LYS A 88 26.83 -15.38 -11.39
CA LYS A 88 26.13 -14.80 -12.55
C LYS A 88 24.78 -14.19 -12.16
N THR A 89 24.64 -12.88 -12.37
CA THR A 89 23.41 -12.12 -12.06
C THR A 89 22.76 -11.47 -13.29
N GLY A 90 23.24 -11.79 -14.49
CA GLY A 90 22.78 -11.24 -15.77
C GLY A 90 23.57 -10.01 -16.24
N ARG A 91 23.01 -9.26 -17.20
CA ARG A 91 23.65 -8.05 -17.79
C ARG A 91 23.29 -6.76 -17.06
N LYS A 92 22.03 -6.62 -16.62
CA LYS A 92 21.47 -5.37 -16.05
C LYS A 92 22.08 -5.01 -14.70
N TRP A 93 22.39 -6.01 -13.88
CA TRP A 93 22.95 -5.81 -12.55
C TRP A 93 24.08 -6.81 -12.31
N LYS A 94 25.19 -6.32 -11.75
CA LYS A 94 26.39 -7.09 -11.44
C LYS A 94 26.67 -6.99 -9.94
N VAL A 95 26.69 -8.14 -9.27
CA VAL A 95 26.88 -8.20 -7.81
C VAL A 95 28.22 -7.65 -7.35
N VAL A 96 29.31 -7.96 -8.07
CA VAL A 96 30.66 -7.48 -7.74
C VAL A 96 30.70 -5.95 -7.69
N LYS A 97 30.22 -5.30 -8.77
CA LYS A 97 30.15 -3.82 -8.84
C LYS A 97 29.32 -3.22 -7.70
N ALA A 98 28.17 -3.83 -7.40
CA ALA A 98 27.30 -3.33 -6.33
C ALA A 98 27.94 -3.45 -4.94
N ILE A 99 28.73 -4.49 -4.70
CA ILE A 99 29.51 -4.64 -3.46
C ILE A 99 30.63 -3.62 -3.41
N ASP A 100 31.37 -3.42 -4.50
CA ASP A 100 32.47 -2.46 -4.55
C ASP A 100 31.96 -1.04 -4.33
N GLU A 101 30.88 -0.63 -5.02
CA GLU A 101 30.21 0.66 -4.82
C GLU A 101 29.76 0.86 -3.36
N ALA A 102 29.18 -0.17 -2.74
CA ALA A 102 28.76 -0.12 -1.34
C ALA A 102 29.96 -0.04 -0.37
N LYS A 103 31.04 -0.80 -0.63
CA LYS A 103 32.29 -0.75 0.17
C LYS A 103 32.93 0.64 0.08
N GLU A 104 33.03 1.23 -1.11
CA GLU A 104 33.56 2.59 -1.29
C GLU A 104 32.70 3.64 -0.60
N PHE A 105 31.36 3.55 -0.72
CA PHE A 105 30.46 4.46 -0.02
C PHE A 105 30.59 4.36 1.51
N LEU A 106 30.76 3.14 2.05
CA LEU A 106 31.00 2.95 3.48
C LEU A 106 32.32 3.54 3.94
N LYS A 107 33.39 3.48 3.13
CA LYS A 107 34.66 4.17 3.44
C LYS A 107 34.46 5.69 3.51
N ILE A 108 33.72 6.26 2.56
CA ILE A 108 33.39 7.69 2.56
C ILE A 108 32.59 8.05 3.82
N LYS A 109 31.61 7.22 4.17
CA LYS A 109 30.80 7.42 5.38
C LYS A 109 31.62 7.32 6.67
N GLU A 110 32.59 6.42 6.73
CA GLU A 110 33.54 6.31 7.85
C GLU A 110 34.42 7.57 7.99
N VAL A 111 34.79 8.21 6.87
CA VAL A 111 35.55 9.46 6.86
C VAL A 111 34.69 10.65 7.29
N ILE A 112 33.42 10.70 6.87
CA ILE A 112 32.51 11.83 7.12
C ILE A 112 31.80 11.73 8.48
N GLU A 113 31.45 10.53 8.92
CA GLU A 113 30.66 10.28 10.12
C GLU A 113 31.46 9.47 11.14
N GLN A 114 31.39 9.85 12.43
CA GLN A 114 31.85 9.00 13.56
C GLN A 114 30.88 7.81 13.75
N THR A 115 30.84 6.88 12.79
CA THR A 115 29.84 5.80 12.75
C THR A 115 30.25 4.60 13.62
N LYS A 116 30.08 4.75 14.94
CA LYS A 116 29.87 3.58 15.82
C LYS A 116 28.37 3.36 15.98
N THR A 117 27.80 2.48 15.18
CA THR A 117 26.41 2.06 15.33
C THR A 117 26.23 0.91 16.33
N ASP A 118 27.31 0.29 16.83
CA ASP A 118 27.18 -0.77 17.84
C ASP A 118 28.46 -0.99 18.69
N ARG A 119 28.32 -1.67 19.85
CA ARG A 119 29.46 -2.08 20.72
C ARG A 119 30.28 -3.23 20.12
N LYS A 120 29.81 -3.87 19.06
CA LYS A 120 30.57 -4.84 18.27
C LYS A 120 31.54 -4.07 17.38
N GLY A 121 32.82 -4.09 17.73
CA GLY A 121 33.84 -3.35 16.98
C GLY A 121 33.89 -3.70 15.49
N LEU A 122 34.43 -2.77 14.70
CA LEU A 122 34.65 -2.87 13.24
C LEU A 122 35.49 -4.09 12.79
N GLY A 123 36.02 -4.91 13.71
CA GLY A 123 36.95 -5.99 13.42
C GLY A 123 36.33 -7.28 12.90
N SER A 124 35.01 -7.49 13.06
CA SER A 124 34.38 -8.74 12.62
C SER A 124 34.00 -8.71 11.14
N SER A 125 34.46 -9.70 10.36
CA SER A 125 34.09 -9.88 8.93
C SER A 125 32.57 -9.94 8.73
N THR A 126 31.85 -10.53 9.68
CA THR A 126 30.38 -10.60 9.68
C THR A 126 29.72 -9.23 9.78
N ALA A 127 30.21 -8.37 10.67
CA ALA A 127 29.67 -7.02 10.86
C ALA A 127 29.91 -6.14 9.62
N LYS A 128 31.11 -6.24 9.02
CA LYS A 128 31.42 -5.55 7.76
C LYS A 128 30.50 -6.00 6.62
N ARG A 129 30.26 -7.31 6.50
CA ARG A 129 29.36 -7.89 5.50
C ARG A 129 27.93 -7.39 5.66
N ASP A 130 27.40 -7.40 6.89
CA ASP A 130 26.03 -6.95 7.14
C ASP A 130 25.86 -5.45 6.84
N MET A 131 26.87 -4.61 7.10
CA MET A 131 26.85 -3.20 6.68
C MET A 131 26.81 -3.04 5.16
N VAL A 132 27.63 -3.79 4.42
CA VAL A 132 27.62 -3.76 2.94
C VAL A 132 26.25 -4.18 2.40
N ILE A 133 25.67 -5.26 2.92
CA ILE A 133 24.35 -5.74 2.49
C ILE A 133 23.26 -4.71 2.82
N TYR A 134 23.34 -4.09 4.00
CA TYR A 134 22.42 -3.03 4.40
C TYR A 134 22.50 -1.84 3.44
N GLU A 135 23.69 -1.41 3.08
CA GLU A 135 23.91 -0.30 2.13
C GLU A 135 23.37 -0.63 0.73
N ILE A 136 23.56 -1.86 0.24
CA ILE A 136 22.94 -2.31 -1.02
C ILE A 136 21.40 -2.21 -0.95
N GLY A 137 20.82 -2.61 0.18
CA GLY A 137 19.38 -2.44 0.43
C GLY A 137 18.96 -0.96 0.40
N LEU A 138 19.72 -0.08 1.04
CA LEU A 138 19.49 1.37 1.01
C LEU A 138 19.60 1.97 -0.39
N ASN A 139 20.55 1.51 -1.21
CA ASN A 139 20.71 1.95 -2.60
C ASN A 139 19.48 1.62 -3.46
N GLU A 140 18.86 0.45 -3.26
CA GLU A 140 17.59 0.13 -3.93
C GLU A 140 16.46 1.06 -3.49
N ASP A 141 16.40 1.43 -2.21
CA ASP A 141 15.42 2.38 -1.71
C ASP A 141 15.64 3.79 -2.27
N SER A 142 16.89 4.25 -2.31
CA SER A 142 17.29 5.52 -2.93
C SER A 142 16.91 5.56 -4.41
N ARG A 143 17.10 4.46 -5.16
CA ARG A 143 16.66 4.34 -6.56
C ARG A 143 15.14 4.48 -6.70
N ARG A 144 14.36 3.90 -5.79
CA ARG A 144 12.88 4.05 -5.77
C ARG A 144 12.47 5.49 -5.49
N VAL A 145 13.17 6.18 -4.59
CA VAL A 145 12.93 7.60 -4.27
C VAL A 145 13.28 8.50 -5.46
N GLN A 146 14.41 8.27 -6.14
CA GLN A 146 14.75 9.01 -7.35
C GLN A 146 13.67 8.85 -8.43
N LYS A 147 13.15 7.63 -8.60
CA LYS A 147 12.03 7.35 -9.49
C LYS A 147 10.74 8.05 -9.03
N ALA A 148 10.50 8.13 -7.71
CA ALA A 148 9.36 8.83 -7.13
C ALA A 148 9.34 10.30 -7.56
N VAL A 149 10.46 11.00 -7.40
CA VAL A 149 10.57 12.44 -7.68
C VAL A 149 10.21 12.75 -9.14
N GLN A 150 10.48 11.82 -10.06
CA GLN A 150 10.17 11.97 -11.48
C GLN A 150 8.72 11.59 -11.84
N GLN A 151 7.91 11.13 -10.89
CA GLN A 151 6.54 10.71 -11.14
C GLN A 151 5.54 11.79 -10.72
N PRO A 152 4.87 12.47 -11.68
CA PRO A 152 4.01 13.61 -11.38
C PRO A 152 2.71 13.24 -10.67
N GLN A 153 2.30 11.97 -10.67
CA GLN A 153 1.10 11.50 -9.98
C GLN A 153 1.46 10.74 -8.70
N GLN A 154 2.01 9.52 -8.83
CA GLN A 154 2.32 8.65 -7.69
C GLN A 154 3.52 9.14 -6.86
N GLY A 155 4.32 10.07 -7.37
CA GLY A 155 5.49 10.64 -6.71
C GLY A 155 5.20 11.85 -5.84
N GLN A 156 3.99 12.41 -5.86
CA GLN A 156 3.67 13.68 -5.18
C GLN A 156 3.98 13.68 -3.67
N TRP A 157 3.94 12.51 -3.04
CA TRP A 157 4.26 12.36 -1.62
C TRP A 157 5.69 12.77 -1.26
N THR A 158 6.61 12.87 -2.23
CA THR A 158 7.98 13.36 -1.99
C THR A 158 7.99 14.83 -1.56
N ASN A 159 6.95 15.58 -1.90
CA ASN A 159 6.83 17.01 -1.56
C ASN A 159 6.05 17.25 -0.25
N TRP A 160 5.52 16.20 0.39
CA TRP A 160 4.75 16.33 1.63
C TRP A 160 5.68 16.35 2.85
N ASN A 161 6.33 17.48 3.06
CA ASN A 161 7.35 17.65 4.10
C ASN A 161 6.83 17.35 5.51
N ASN A 162 5.57 17.71 5.80
CA ASN A 162 4.96 17.55 7.13
C ASN A 162 4.10 16.30 7.28
N ALA A 163 3.95 15.49 6.22
CA ALA A 163 3.13 14.28 6.30
C ALA A 163 3.87 13.18 7.06
N LEU A 164 3.24 12.66 8.10
CA LEU A 164 3.76 11.50 8.84
C LEU A 164 3.66 10.24 7.99
N GLN A 165 4.64 9.34 8.16
CA GLN A 165 4.59 8.03 7.54
C GLN A 165 3.60 7.14 8.28
N LYS A 166 2.73 6.48 7.52
CA LYS A 166 1.75 5.52 8.03
C LYS A 166 2.09 4.11 7.54
N SER A 167 2.31 3.19 8.48
CA SER A 167 2.36 1.77 8.17
C SER A 167 0.95 1.23 7.97
N LEU A 168 0.74 0.54 6.85
CA LEU A 168 -0.54 -0.05 6.49
C LEU A 168 -0.65 -1.48 7.03
N THR A 169 -1.84 -1.84 7.48
CA THR A 169 -2.21 -3.23 7.75
C THR A 169 -2.81 -3.85 6.48
N TRP A 170 -2.95 -5.17 6.46
CA TRP A 170 -3.54 -5.87 5.31
C TRP A 170 -5.01 -5.50 5.06
N ARG A 171 -5.71 -5.01 6.09
CA ARG A 171 -7.09 -4.52 5.97
C ARG A 171 -7.03 -3.09 5.40
N HIS A 172 -7.80 -2.83 4.34
CA HIS A 172 -7.88 -1.54 3.61
C HIS A 172 -6.72 -1.19 2.66
N PHE A 173 -5.81 -2.14 2.39
CA PHE A 173 -4.68 -1.95 1.48
C PHE A 173 -5.10 -1.37 0.10
N SER A 174 -6.16 -1.90 -0.52
CA SER A 174 -6.62 -1.43 -1.84
C SER A 174 -7.22 -0.02 -1.81
N PHE A 175 -7.84 0.37 -0.69
CA PHE A 175 -8.45 1.69 -0.56
C PHE A 175 -7.36 2.75 -0.47
N PHE A 176 -6.39 2.57 0.43
CA PHE A 176 -5.30 3.52 0.65
C PHE A 176 -4.39 3.69 -0.56
N ILE A 177 -4.12 2.62 -1.30
CA ILE A 177 -3.36 2.72 -2.55
C ILE A 177 -4.05 3.66 -3.54
N ARG A 178 -5.35 3.47 -3.76
CA ARG A 178 -6.12 4.23 -4.74
C ARG A 178 -6.27 5.69 -4.28
N SER A 179 -6.62 5.90 -3.02
CA SER A 179 -6.84 7.25 -2.50
C SER A 179 -5.56 8.09 -2.52
N VAL A 180 -4.40 7.52 -2.18
CA VAL A 180 -3.15 8.28 -2.03
C VAL A 180 -2.34 8.36 -3.32
N TYR A 181 -2.20 7.27 -4.08
CA TYR A 181 -1.30 7.27 -5.24
C TYR A 181 -2.00 7.62 -6.55
N ASP A 182 -3.31 7.38 -6.66
CA ASP A 182 -4.04 7.57 -7.92
C ASP A 182 -5.00 8.76 -7.90
N LEU A 183 -5.66 9.02 -6.77
CA LEU A 183 -6.79 9.97 -6.68
C LEU A 183 -6.44 11.33 -6.05
N LEU A 184 -5.30 11.47 -5.37
CA LEU A 184 -4.97 12.75 -4.72
C LEU A 184 -4.88 13.90 -5.72
N PRO A 185 -5.34 15.11 -5.36
CA PRO A 185 -5.17 16.28 -6.20
C PRO A 185 -3.69 16.48 -6.56
N SER A 186 -3.40 16.38 -7.85
CA SER A 186 -2.08 16.63 -8.43
C SER A 186 -2.29 17.30 -9.77
N ASN A 187 -1.32 18.10 -10.25
CA ASN A 187 -1.43 18.73 -11.57
C ASN A 187 -1.69 17.71 -12.68
N ALA A 188 -1.11 16.50 -12.57
CA ALA A 188 -1.37 15.40 -13.49
C ALA A 188 -2.83 14.91 -13.41
N ASN A 189 -3.36 14.75 -12.20
CA ASN A 189 -4.76 14.34 -12.00
C ASN A 189 -5.75 15.44 -12.41
N LEU A 190 -5.44 16.72 -12.18
CA LEU A 190 -6.26 17.85 -12.61
C LEU A 190 -6.37 17.90 -14.13
N VAL A 191 -5.24 17.74 -14.85
CA VAL A 191 -5.24 17.68 -16.32
C VAL A 191 -6.05 16.47 -16.82
N ARG A 192 -5.95 15.32 -16.15
CA ARG A 192 -6.67 14.11 -16.52
C ARG A 192 -8.19 14.25 -16.28
N THR A 193 -8.58 14.79 -15.13
CA THR A 193 -9.99 15.07 -14.79
C THR A 193 -10.58 16.12 -15.71
N ALA A 194 -9.84 17.18 -16.05
CA ALA A 194 -10.26 18.20 -17.01
C ALA A 194 -10.44 17.66 -18.44
N LYS A 195 -9.74 16.57 -18.79
CA LYS A 195 -9.90 15.85 -20.06
C LYS A 195 -11.04 14.82 -20.05
N GLY A 196 -11.78 14.67 -18.95
CA GLY A 196 -12.86 13.69 -18.82
C GLY A 196 -12.38 12.23 -18.71
N GLU A 197 -11.08 11.99 -18.54
CA GLU A 197 -10.51 10.65 -18.38
C GLU A 197 -10.63 10.18 -16.91
N THR A 198 -11.83 9.76 -16.51
CA THR A 198 -12.01 9.09 -15.21
C THR A 198 -11.43 7.68 -15.28
N THR A 199 -10.28 7.45 -14.66
CA THR A 199 -9.72 6.09 -14.50
C THR A 199 -10.41 5.30 -13.39
N LEU A 200 -11.72 5.46 -13.20
CA LEU A 200 -12.43 4.47 -12.41
C LEU A 200 -12.35 3.16 -13.22
N PRO A 201 -11.69 2.10 -12.71
CA PRO A 201 -11.83 0.81 -13.34
C PRO A 201 -13.33 0.50 -13.34
N LYS A 202 -13.85 -0.03 -14.45
CA LYS A 202 -15.21 -0.61 -14.45
C LYS A 202 -15.35 -1.46 -13.15
N PRO A 203 -16.46 -1.35 -12.40
CA PRO A 203 -16.59 -1.80 -11.00
C PRO A 203 -16.22 -3.28 -10.71
N ASN A 204 -15.91 -4.09 -11.73
CA ASN A 204 -15.54 -5.50 -11.63
C ASN A 204 -14.02 -5.78 -11.51
N ALA A 205 -13.17 -4.80 -11.19
CA ALA A 205 -11.72 -5.02 -10.96
C ALA A 205 -11.35 -5.39 -9.50
N LEU A 206 -12.29 -5.93 -8.73
CA LEU A 206 -12.05 -6.51 -7.41
C LEU A 206 -11.74 -8.01 -7.56
N ILE A 207 -10.47 -8.36 -7.68
CA ILE A 207 -10.00 -9.76 -7.60
C ILE A 207 -9.52 -10.01 -6.17
N PHE A 208 -10.46 -10.25 -5.26
CA PHE A 208 -10.15 -11.06 -4.08
C PHE A 208 -10.59 -12.48 -4.38
N THR A 209 -9.64 -13.39 -4.52
CA THR A 209 -9.91 -14.83 -4.48
C THR A 209 -9.22 -15.41 -3.26
N THR A 210 -10.02 -15.91 -2.33
CA THR A 210 -9.56 -16.73 -1.20
C THR A 210 -8.88 -17.98 -1.77
N GLY A 211 -7.76 -18.37 -1.18
CA GLY A 211 -6.86 -19.35 -1.77
C GLY A 211 -7.49 -20.73 -2.03
N GLY A 212 -7.14 -21.29 -3.20
CA GLY A 212 -7.11 -22.73 -3.45
C GLY A 212 -8.41 -23.35 -3.98
N THR A 213 -8.58 -23.37 -5.30
CA THR A 213 -9.00 -24.54 -6.10
C THR A 213 -8.79 -24.24 -7.59
N LYS A 214 -8.36 -25.26 -8.35
CA LYS A 214 -7.94 -25.27 -9.78
C LYS A 214 -9.17 -25.08 -10.71
N SER A 215 -9.16 -24.71 -12.01
CA SER A 215 -8.16 -24.50 -13.07
C SER A 215 -8.79 -23.74 -14.27
N TRP A 216 -7.91 -23.05 -15.01
CA TRP A 216 -7.85 -22.56 -16.39
C TRP A 216 -8.88 -22.94 -17.51
N HIS A 217 -9.14 -21.91 -18.35
CA HIS A 217 -9.65 -21.83 -19.74
C HIS A 217 -11.16 -21.56 -20.02
N GLY A 218 -11.45 -20.31 -20.46
CA GLY A 218 -12.40 -19.96 -21.54
C GLY A 218 -13.87 -19.65 -21.20
N ARG A 219 -14.34 -18.42 -21.49
CA ARG A 219 -15.54 -18.10 -22.32
C ARG A 219 -15.76 -16.57 -22.46
N PRO A 220 -16.41 -16.09 -23.54
CA PRO A 220 -16.79 -14.69 -23.66
C PRO A 220 -17.79 -14.34 -22.57
N VAL A 221 -17.56 -13.21 -21.91
CA VAL A 221 -18.33 -12.75 -20.76
C VAL A 221 -19.74 -12.37 -21.22
N GLY A 222 -20.70 -13.26 -20.96
CA GLY A 222 -22.11 -12.87 -20.86
C GLY A 222 -22.29 -11.82 -19.77
N THR A 223 -23.23 -10.90 -19.97
CA THR A 223 -23.52 -9.72 -19.16
C THR A 223 -23.61 -10.06 -17.67
N ILE A 224 -22.52 -9.84 -16.93
CA ILE A 224 -22.49 -10.02 -15.47
C ILE A 224 -23.12 -8.78 -14.84
N ASN A 225 -24.21 -9.02 -14.12
CA ASN A 225 -24.94 -8.08 -13.26
C ASN A 225 -23.93 -7.22 -12.45
N GLN A 226 -23.79 -5.94 -12.80
CA GLN A 226 -22.92 -5.01 -12.09
C GLN A 226 -23.39 -4.93 -10.64
N ARG A 227 -22.47 -5.13 -9.69
CA ARG A 227 -22.77 -4.86 -8.27
C ARG A 227 -23.03 -3.35 -8.15
N LYS A 228 -24.27 -2.98 -7.83
CA LYS A 228 -24.65 -1.60 -7.49
C LYS A 228 -23.81 -1.13 -6.29
N CYS A 229 -23.05 -0.06 -6.45
CA CYS A 229 -22.47 0.71 -5.37
C CYS A 229 -23.58 1.35 -4.53
N LEU A 230 -23.25 1.77 -3.29
CA LEU A 230 -24.24 2.37 -2.37
C LEU A 230 -24.92 3.61 -2.97
N LEU A 231 -24.19 4.37 -3.79
CA LEU A 231 -24.67 5.57 -4.48
C LEU A 231 -25.12 5.31 -5.93
N ASP A 232 -25.11 4.06 -6.40
CA ASP A 232 -25.55 3.75 -7.76
C ASP A 232 -27.08 3.81 -7.86
N GLY A 233 -27.59 4.53 -8.86
CA GLY A 233 -29.02 4.57 -9.18
C GLY A 233 -29.65 5.96 -9.24
N CYS A 234 -28.91 7.01 -8.88
CA CYS A 234 -29.36 8.40 -9.01
C CYS A 234 -28.17 9.37 -9.17
N GLU A 235 -28.44 10.52 -9.79
CA GLU A 235 -27.44 11.56 -10.09
C GLU A 235 -27.63 12.84 -9.25
N ASP A 236 -28.72 12.93 -8.50
CA ASP A 236 -29.15 14.10 -7.70
C ASP A 236 -28.79 13.95 -6.22
N TRP A 237 -27.65 13.32 -5.92
CA TRP A 237 -27.19 13.20 -4.53
C TRP A 237 -26.81 14.56 -3.96
N ASP A 238 -27.41 14.90 -2.82
CA ASP A 238 -27.12 16.11 -2.07
C ASP A 238 -26.63 15.77 -0.65
N VAL A 239 -25.71 16.57 -0.12
CA VAL A 239 -24.97 16.28 1.12
C VAL A 239 -25.12 17.45 2.11
N SER A 240 -25.57 17.12 3.32
CA SER A 240 -25.69 18.05 4.44
C SER A 240 -24.89 17.54 5.63
N ALA A 241 -24.44 18.44 6.50
CA ALA A 241 -23.68 18.09 7.69
C ALA A 241 -24.17 18.89 8.91
N HIS A 242 -23.97 18.36 10.11
CA HIS A 242 -24.29 19.05 11.36
C HIS A 242 -23.21 20.06 11.74
N LEU A 243 -22.96 21.00 10.83
CA LEU A 243 -21.98 22.08 10.99
C LEU A 243 -22.63 23.44 10.68
N PRO A 244 -22.24 24.53 11.37
CA PRO A 244 -22.84 25.86 11.16
C PRO A 244 -22.67 26.40 9.73
N GLU A 245 -21.63 25.93 9.04
CA GLU A 245 -21.23 26.40 7.70
C GLU A 245 -21.89 25.60 6.56
N TRP A 246 -22.63 24.54 6.88
CA TRP A 246 -23.20 23.61 5.90
C TRP A 246 -24.71 23.76 5.77
N ASP A 247 -25.21 23.32 4.62
CA ASP A 247 -26.63 23.32 4.35
C ASP A 247 -27.39 22.53 5.41
N SER A 248 -28.50 23.12 5.82
CA SER A 248 -29.37 22.53 6.82
C SER A 248 -29.95 21.21 6.32
N HIS A 249 -29.93 20.19 7.17
CA HIS A 249 -30.45 18.84 6.89
C HIS A 249 -31.80 18.83 6.15
N PRO A 250 -32.10 17.79 5.35
CA PRO A 250 -33.40 17.66 4.70
C PRO A 250 -34.53 17.69 5.73
N SER A 251 -35.69 18.22 5.33
CA SER A 251 -36.84 18.46 6.23
C SER A 251 -37.23 17.21 7.02
N ILE A 252 -37.16 16.05 6.38
CA ILE A 252 -37.47 14.75 6.99
C ILE A 252 -36.59 14.40 8.19
N ILE A 253 -35.34 14.89 8.23
CA ILE A 253 -34.45 14.74 9.39
C ILE A 253 -34.66 15.88 10.39
N LYS A 254 -34.94 17.11 9.92
CA LYS A 254 -35.15 18.28 10.79
C LYS A 254 -36.30 18.09 11.77
N GLU A 255 -37.39 17.48 11.31
CA GLU A 255 -38.59 17.19 12.10
C GLU A 255 -38.33 16.16 13.21
N THR A 256 -37.29 15.36 13.05
CA THR A 256 -36.85 14.42 14.09
C THR A 256 -36.05 15.13 15.18
N ARG A 257 -35.98 14.49 16.37
CA ARG A 257 -35.07 14.91 17.45
C ARG A 257 -33.63 14.42 17.25
N LEU A 258 -33.36 13.69 16.16
CA LEU A 258 -32.05 13.13 15.87
C LEU A 258 -31.27 14.06 14.93
N ARG A 259 -29.94 14.04 15.08
CA ARG A 259 -29.00 14.86 14.32
C ARG A 259 -27.79 14.00 13.96
N PRO A 260 -27.84 13.27 12.83
CA PRO A 260 -26.65 12.63 12.26
C PRO A 260 -25.59 13.68 11.95
N ASP A 261 -24.32 13.28 11.94
CA ASP A 261 -23.22 14.20 11.64
C ASP A 261 -23.20 14.59 10.16
N ILE A 262 -23.47 13.64 9.26
CA ILE A 262 -23.58 13.86 7.82
C ILE A 262 -24.79 13.10 7.27
N VAL A 263 -25.54 13.72 6.37
CA VAL A 263 -26.65 13.09 5.66
C VAL A 263 -26.48 13.29 4.17
N ILE A 264 -26.46 12.17 3.44
CA ILE A 264 -26.45 12.13 1.97
C ILE A 264 -27.84 11.66 1.53
N HIS A 265 -28.48 12.38 0.63
CA HIS A 265 -29.85 12.09 0.23
C HIS A 265 -30.08 12.32 -1.27
N SER A 266 -31.04 11.60 -1.84
CA SER A 266 -31.55 11.83 -3.19
C SER A 266 -33.05 12.05 -3.10
N ALA A 267 -33.50 13.20 -3.58
CA ALA A 267 -34.92 13.55 -3.59
C ALA A 267 -35.68 12.73 -4.64
N SER A 268 -35.08 12.49 -5.80
CA SER A 268 -35.71 11.77 -6.91
C SER A 268 -35.96 10.29 -6.63
N THR A 269 -35.07 9.65 -5.85
CA THR A 269 -35.16 8.20 -5.55
C THR A 269 -35.52 7.90 -4.09
N GLN A 270 -35.80 8.93 -3.30
CA GLN A 270 -36.13 8.82 -1.87
C GLN A 270 -35.10 7.95 -1.11
N GLN A 271 -33.82 8.14 -1.41
CA GLN A 271 -32.73 7.44 -0.71
C GLN A 271 -32.10 8.35 0.33
N LEU A 272 -31.80 7.79 1.50
CA LEU A 272 -31.22 8.53 2.63
C LEU A 272 -30.09 7.72 3.28
N ILE A 273 -28.91 8.31 3.37
CA ILE A 273 -27.74 7.71 4.03
C ILE A 273 -27.33 8.63 5.17
N MET A 274 -27.45 8.14 6.39
CA MET A 274 -27.09 8.84 7.61
C MET A 274 -25.74 8.33 8.12
N LEU A 275 -24.75 9.21 8.18
CA LEU A 275 -23.41 8.93 8.67
C LEU A 275 -23.27 9.51 10.09
N GLU A 276 -22.86 8.66 11.03
CA GLU A 276 -22.61 9.06 12.41
C GLU A 276 -21.13 8.81 12.72
N LEU A 277 -20.41 9.87 13.09
CA LEU A 277 -19.01 9.78 13.47
C LEU A 277 -18.90 9.48 14.98
N THR A 278 -17.95 8.62 15.34
CA THR A 278 -17.67 8.36 16.75
C THR A 278 -16.20 8.05 16.99
N VAL A 279 -15.68 8.44 18.15
CA VAL A 279 -14.28 8.23 18.53
C VAL A 279 -14.19 7.35 19.79
N PRO A 280 -14.41 6.02 19.67
CA PRO A 280 -14.34 5.11 20.81
C PRO A 280 -12.88 4.71 21.13
N TYR A 281 -12.66 4.19 22.33
CA TYR A 281 -11.47 3.37 22.60
C TYR A 281 -11.56 2.06 21.82
N GLU A 282 -10.42 1.49 21.41
CA GLU A 282 -10.35 0.36 20.47
C GLU A 282 -11.10 -0.88 20.97
N ASN A 283 -11.07 -1.13 22.28
CA ASN A 283 -11.80 -2.23 22.92
C ASN A 283 -13.33 -2.04 22.95
N ARG A 284 -13.83 -0.84 22.66
CA ARG A 284 -15.26 -0.48 22.64
C ARG A 284 -15.77 -0.12 21.24
N MET A 285 -15.01 -0.42 20.18
CA MET A 285 -15.42 -0.12 18.81
C MET A 285 -16.74 -0.82 18.42
N GLU A 286 -16.86 -2.12 18.71
CA GLU A 286 -18.05 -2.89 18.34
C GLU A 286 -19.29 -2.47 19.13
N GLU A 287 -19.13 -2.22 20.44
CA GLU A 287 -20.20 -1.67 21.28
C GLU A 287 -20.66 -0.30 20.80
N ALA A 288 -19.73 0.59 20.42
CA ALA A 288 -20.06 1.90 19.88
C ALA A 288 -20.80 1.79 18.54
N HIS A 289 -20.39 0.86 17.66
CA HIS A 289 -21.05 0.61 16.39
C HIS A 289 -22.50 0.16 16.58
N ILE A 290 -22.72 -0.84 17.45
CA ILE A 290 -24.05 -1.37 17.77
C ILE A 290 -24.92 -0.26 18.36
N TYR A 291 -24.40 0.44 19.38
CA TYR A 291 -25.14 1.52 20.05
C TYR A 291 -25.58 2.62 19.08
N LYS A 292 -24.72 3.03 18.15
CA LYS A 292 -25.07 4.04 17.14
C LYS A 292 -26.04 3.50 16.09
N THR A 293 -25.93 2.23 15.70
CA THR A 293 -26.91 1.60 14.80
C THR A 293 -28.29 1.57 15.46
N GLU A 294 -28.38 1.12 16.72
CA GLU A 294 -29.62 1.05 17.48
C GLU A 294 -30.24 2.43 17.73
N LYS A 295 -29.42 3.47 17.96
CA LYS A 295 -29.88 4.87 18.14
C LYS A 295 -30.78 5.34 16.98
N TYR A 296 -30.49 4.91 15.75
CA TYR A 296 -31.22 5.34 14.55
C TYR A 296 -32.23 4.31 14.04
N LEU A 297 -32.37 3.15 14.70
CA LEU A 297 -33.20 2.05 14.22
C LEU A 297 -34.68 2.41 14.06
N ASN A 298 -35.24 3.13 15.04
CA ASN A 298 -36.64 3.57 14.95
C ASN A 298 -36.85 4.53 13.78
N LEU A 299 -35.92 5.47 13.58
CA LEU A 299 -35.99 6.43 12.48
C LEU A 299 -35.86 5.73 11.13
N THR A 300 -34.97 4.75 10.99
CA THR A 300 -34.87 3.99 9.73
C THR A 300 -36.16 3.24 9.41
N ASN A 301 -36.81 2.64 10.41
CA ASN A 301 -38.07 1.93 10.21
C ASN A 301 -39.19 2.91 9.79
N GLU A 302 -39.32 4.06 10.45
CA GLU A 302 -40.30 5.09 10.09
C GLU A 302 -40.09 5.62 8.67
N LEU A 303 -38.82 5.79 8.26
CA LEU A 303 -38.46 6.21 6.91
C LEU A 303 -38.79 5.14 5.87
N GLU A 304 -38.50 3.87 6.17
CA GLU A 304 -38.85 2.73 5.31
C GLU A 304 -40.37 2.61 5.14
N ASP A 305 -41.14 2.78 6.21
CA ASP A 305 -42.61 2.81 6.17
C ASP A 305 -43.13 3.99 5.33
N ALA A 306 -42.42 5.12 5.32
CA ALA A 306 -42.69 6.28 4.47
C ALA A 306 -42.19 6.13 3.02
N GLY A 307 -41.64 4.96 2.65
CA GLY A 307 -41.17 4.64 1.30
C GLY A 307 -39.74 5.09 0.99
N TYR A 308 -38.99 5.58 1.98
CA TYR A 308 -37.58 5.91 1.81
C TYR A 308 -36.72 4.68 1.96
N LYS A 309 -35.64 4.63 1.18
CA LYS A 309 -34.56 3.66 1.42
C LYS A 309 -33.52 4.30 2.32
N ALA A 310 -33.63 4.05 3.62
CA ALA A 310 -32.76 4.64 4.64
C ALA A 310 -31.63 3.68 5.05
N VAL A 311 -30.41 4.19 5.15
CA VAL A 311 -29.24 3.44 5.62
C VAL A 311 -28.50 4.25 6.66
N VAL A 312 -28.19 3.63 7.80
CA VAL A 312 -27.34 4.22 8.85
C VAL A 312 -25.96 3.61 8.76
N MET A 313 -24.94 4.46 8.78
CA MET A 313 -23.54 4.05 8.73
C MET A 313 -22.77 4.74 9.86
N PRO A 314 -22.63 4.07 11.02
CA PRO A 314 -21.68 4.49 12.04
C PRO A 314 -20.24 4.36 11.52
N VAL A 315 -19.42 5.37 11.81
CA VAL A 315 -18.01 5.44 11.42
C VAL A 315 -17.17 5.66 12.67
N GLU A 316 -16.49 4.61 13.10
CA GLU A 316 -15.63 4.63 14.30
C GLU A 316 -14.19 5.01 13.97
N VAL A 317 -13.62 5.91 14.77
CA VAL A 317 -12.20 6.30 14.71
C VAL A 317 -11.56 6.07 16.08
N GLY A 318 -10.62 5.12 16.20
CA GLY A 318 -9.98 4.80 17.49
C GLY A 318 -9.18 5.96 18.10
N ALA A 319 -9.35 6.19 19.42
CA ALA A 319 -8.77 7.31 20.15
C ALA A 319 -7.24 7.26 20.32
N THR A 320 -6.59 6.09 20.23
CA THR A 320 -5.13 6.02 20.43
C THR A 320 -4.31 6.43 19.21
N GLY A 321 -4.95 6.66 18.06
CA GLY A 321 -4.21 6.52 16.81
C GLY A 321 -3.53 5.13 16.81
N PHE A 322 -2.56 4.90 15.93
CA PHE A 322 -1.86 3.61 15.96
C PHE A 322 -0.65 3.69 16.87
N LEU A 323 -0.75 3.16 18.09
CA LEU A 323 0.43 2.75 18.85
C LEU A 323 0.90 1.40 18.28
N GLY A 324 1.92 1.45 17.43
CA GLY A 324 2.60 0.25 16.95
C GLY A 324 3.33 -0.42 18.11
N SER A 325 2.98 -1.67 18.40
CA SER A 325 3.88 -2.62 19.07
C SER A 325 4.64 -3.46 18.07
#